data_AF-A0A7S2PHA5-F1
#
_entry.id   AF-A0A7S2PHA5-F1
#
_cell.length_a   1.000
_cell.length_b   1.000
_cell.length_c   1.000
_cell.angle_alpha   90.00
_cell.angle_beta   90.00
_cell.angle_gamma   90.00
#
_symmetry.space_group_name_H-M   'P 1'
#
loop_
_entity.id
_entity.type
_entity.pdbx_description
1 polymer ?
#
loop_
_entity_poly.entity_id
_entity_poly.type
_entity_poly.pdbx_seq_one_letter_code
_entity_poly.pdbx_strand_id
1 'polypeptide(L)'
;AILLHPEKLSHTPRDGALREPLLKVIHVMRSMGYKDDEDREVVLRDLSEVIGQFPYKAPSVFNFYLPEFQPDRFTGDLVGPEFEIFTTPAAIGLFNGLMSLIRKGLGDCDGGFGIHAPGCAQGRLTAGGSGSAEATLKELDLLLTGGRLNGSSSVVQHAYREAPEGAKVQAAQEAIVLSPEFHTLGSSAPAGRREAKKRREAPNPRSYKAVVMLYLGGGADTFNMIVPQKCPLYDEYVLARKNVALLPQQLIEISTDGQACKKFGVHAKLSFVKDLYDRKKAAFV
;
A
#
# COMPACT_ATOMS: atom_id res chain seq x y z
N ALA A 1 11.13 1.93 -22.54
CA ALA A 1 12.37 1.15 -22.82
C ALA A 1 12.93 0.44 -21.57
N ILE A 2 12.08 -0.07 -20.67
CA ILE A 2 12.49 -0.78 -19.43
C ILE A 2 12.56 -2.32 -19.62
N LEU A 3 12.05 -2.81 -20.75
CA LEU A 3 11.92 -4.24 -21.06
C LEU A 3 13.15 -4.85 -21.77
N LEU A 4 14.19 -4.06 -22.06
CA LEU A 4 15.38 -4.50 -22.79
C LEU A 4 16.66 -4.45 -21.96
N HIS A 5 16.56 -4.36 -20.62
CA HIS A 5 17.76 -4.37 -19.77
C HIS A 5 18.42 -5.77 -19.81
N PRO A 6 19.73 -5.89 -20.10
CA PRO A 6 20.41 -7.18 -20.31
C PRO A 6 20.31 -8.14 -19.12
N GLU A 7 20.33 -7.62 -17.90
CA GLU A 7 20.19 -8.41 -16.66
C GLU A 7 18.83 -9.12 -16.54
N LYS A 8 17.82 -8.71 -17.30
CA LYS A 8 16.45 -9.26 -17.25
C LYS A 8 16.26 -10.51 -18.12
N LEU A 9 17.27 -10.89 -18.89
CA LEU A 9 17.30 -12.09 -19.74
C LEU A 9 18.13 -13.24 -19.14
N SER A 10 18.82 -12.99 -18.01
CA SER A 10 19.65 -13.99 -17.34
C SER A 10 18.84 -14.74 -16.26
N HIS A 11 19.14 -16.03 -16.08
CA HIS A 11 18.39 -16.96 -15.23
C HIS A 11 19.11 -17.30 -13.92
N THR A 12 19.95 -16.42 -13.37
CA THR A 12 20.55 -16.68 -12.04
C THR A 12 19.62 -16.23 -10.91
N PRO A 13 19.75 -16.79 -9.68
CA PRO A 13 18.97 -16.34 -8.52
C PRO A 13 19.20 -14.88 -8.11
N ARG A 14 20.20 -14.21 -8.70
CA ARG A 14 20.54 -12.80 -8.48
C ARG A 14 20.01 -11.88 -9.57
N ASP A 15 19.45 -12.45 -10.64
CA ASP A 15 18.95 -11.70 -11.78
C ASP A 15 17.44 -11.55 -11.67
N GLY A 16 16.99 -10.30 -11.81
CA GLY A 16 15.58 -9.97 -11.79
C GLY A 16 15.36 -8.55 -11.29
N ALA A 17 14.14 -8.06 -11.50
CA ALA A 17 13.75 -6.74 -11.03
C ALA A 17 12.29 -6.77 -10.57
N LEU A 18 11.98 -5.99 -9.54
CA LEU A 18 10.59 -5.72 -9.22
C LEU A 18 10.02 -4.82 -10.32
N ARG A 19 8.86 -5.18 -10.87
CA ARG A 19 8.20 -4.32 -11.86
C ARG A 19 7.69 -3.04 -11.19
N GLU A 20 7.81 -1.93 -11.90
CA GLU A 20 7.27 -0.65 -11.44
C GLU A 20 5.75 -0.71 -11.25
N PRO A 21 5.19 -0.12 -10.17
CA PRO A 21 3.76 -0.18 -9.86
C PRO A 21 2.87 0.33 -10.99
N LEU A 22 3.16 1.50 -11.57
CA LEU A 22 2.32 2.06 -12.63
C LEU A 22 2.35 1.18 -13.90
N LEU A 23 3.52 0.63 -14.24
CA LEU A 23 3.64 -0.25 -15.40
C LEU A 23 2.88 -1.56 -15.22
N LYS A 24 2.69 -2.06 -13.99
CA LYS A 24 1.82 -3.22 -13.73
C LYS A 24 0.37 -2.90 -14.08
N VAL A 25 -0.13 -1.73 -13.67
CA VAL A 25 -1.50 -1.27 -13.96
C VAL A 25 -1.71 -1.11 -15.46
N ILE A 26 -0.83 -0.35 -16.13
CA ILE A 26 -0.92 -0.13 -17.59
C ILE A 26 -0.79 -1.44 -18.36
N HIS A 27 0.08 -2.35 -17.91
CA HIS A 27 0.21 -3.66 -18.52
C HIS A 27 -1.10 -4.45 -18.46
N VAL A 28 -1.75 -4.57 -17.30
CA VAL A 28 -3.03 -5.29 -17.17
C VAL A 28 -4.10 -4.67 -18.05
N MET A 29 -4.25 -3.35 -18.03
CA MET A 29 -5.25 -2.66 -18.87
C MET A 29 -5.02 -2.93 -20.36
N ARG A 30 -3.77 -2.92 -20.81
CA ARG A 30 -3.43 -3.17 -22.23
C ARG A 30 -3.56 -4.64 -22.61
N SER A 31 -2.98 -5.54 -21.82
CA SER A 31 -2.93 -6.98 -22.12
C SER A 31 -4.31 -7.61 -22.05
N MET A 32 -5.16 -7.14 -21.13
CA MET A 32 -6.52 -7.64 -20.96
C MET A 32 -7.56 -6.88 -21.81
N GLY A 33 -7.12 -5.96 -22.67
CA GLY A 33 -7.99 -5.22 -23.58
C GLY A 33 -9.07 -4.42 -22.83
N TYR A 34 -8.65 -3.54 -21.91
CA TYR A 34 -9.57 -2.62 -21.24
C TYR A 34 -10.35 -1.79 -22.27
N LYS A 35 -11.67 -1.75 -22.11
CA LYS A 35 -12.58 -0.97 -22.96
C LYS A 35 -13.58 -0.22 -22.07
N ASP A 36 -13.67 1.10 -22.23
CA ASP A 36 -14.71 1.92 -21.62
C ASP A 36 -16.06 1.64 -22.32
N ASP A 37 -17.15 1.60 -21.55
CA ASP A 37 -18.47 1.27 -22.10
C ASP A 37 -19.06 2.41 -22.94
N GLU A 38 -18.62 3.65 -22.71
CA GLU A 38 -19.05 4.87 -23.41
C GLU A 38 -17.96 5.40 -24.38
N ASP A 39 -16.90 4.62 -24.62
CA ASP A 39 -15.76 5.00 -25.45
C ASP A 39 -15.06 6.30 -24.99
N ARG A 40 -15.09 6.57 -23.67
CA ARG A 40 -14.42 7.73 -23.08
C ARG A 40 -12.92 7.50 -22.93
N GLU A 41 -12.22 8.62 -22.83
CA GLU A 41 -10.79 8.62 -22.48
C GLU A 41 -10.53 7.96 -21.12
N VAL A 42 -9.42 7.23 -21.05
CA VAL A 42 -9.00 6.55 -19.81
C VAL A 42 -8.51 7.60 -18.81
N VAL A 43 -9.18 7.69 -17.66
CA VAL A 43 -8.79 8.60 -16.57
C VAL A 43 -8.43 7.80 -15.32
N LEU A 44 -7.16 7.87 -14.94
CA LEU A 44 -6.69 7.39 -13.64
C LEU A 44 -6.74 8.54 -12.64
N ARG A 45 -7.20 8.28 -11.41
CA ARG A 45 -7.02 9.23 -10.31
C ARG A 45 -5.54 9.31 -9.94
N ASP A 46 -5.14 10.33 -9.18
CA ASP A 46 -3.76 10.40 -8.68
C ASP A 46 -3.43 9.15 -7.83
N LEU A 47 -2.49 8.35 -8.32
CA LEU A 47 -2.06 7.10 -7.69
C LEU A 47 -0.78 7.26 -6.86
N SER A 48 -0.22 8.47 -6.72
CA SER A 48 1.02 8.69 -5.95
C SER A 48 0.86 8.19 -4.50
N GLU A 49 -0.26 8.51 -3.87
CA GLU A 49 -0.60 8.09 -2.50
C GLU A 49 -1.07 6.63 -2.39
N VAL A 50 -1.31 5.96 -3.53
CA VAL A 50 -1.90 4.61 -3.57
C VAL A 50 -0.85 3.56 -3.85
N ILE A 51 0.00 3.82 -4.84
CA ILE A 51 1.01 2.86 -5.32
C ILE A 51 2.42 3.45 -5.34
N GLY A 52 2.60 4.68 -4.85
CA GLY A 52 3.90 5.35 -4.80
C GLY A 52 4.36 5.95 -6.13
N GLN A 53 3.53 5.94 -7.17
CA GLN A 53 3.93 6.37 -8.52
C GLN A 53 2.74 6.92 -9.31
N PHE A 54 2.92 8.08 -9.94
CA PHE A 54 1.98 8.65 -10.91
C PHE A 54 2.71 9.55 -11.91
N PRO A 55 2.27 9.66 -13.18
CA PRO A 55 2.91 10.52 -14.16
C PRO A 55 3.05 11.96 -13.65
N TYR A 56 4.23 12.57 -13.89
CA TYR A 56 4.57 13.93 -13.48
C TYR A 56 4.55 14.19 -11.95
N LYS A 57 4.57 13.13 -11.13
CA LYS A 57 4.62 13.19 -9.66
C LYS A 57 5.90 12.58 -9.09
N ALA A 58 7.01 12.67 -9.82
CA ALA A 58 8.30 12.25 -9.27
C ALA A 58 8.67 13.16 -8.07
N PRO A 59 9.08 12.61 -6.92
CA PRO A 59 9.42 13.37 -5.74
C PRO A 59 10.75 14.14 -5.90
N SER A 60 11.56 13.77 -6.90
CA SER A 60 12.83 14.41 -7.23
C SER A 60 12.96 14.62 -8.74
N VAL A 61 13.93 15.44 -9.14
CA VAL A 61 14.30 15.64 -10.56
C VAL A 61 14.96 14.41 -11.20
N PHE A 62 15.40 13.44 -10.38
CA PHE A 62 16.15 12.29 -10.87
C PHE A 62 15.23 11.12 -11.22
N ASN A 63 14.39 10.68 -10.29
CA ASN A 63 13.39 9.62 -10.51
C ASN A 63 12.43 9.49 -9.30
N PHE A 64 11.56 8.47 -9.35
CA PHE A 64 10.70 8.02 -8.25
C PHE A 64 11.46 7.32 -7.11
N TYR A 65 12.63 6.77 -7.40
CA TYR A 65 13.46 5.99 -6.48
C TYR A 65 14.95 6.12 -6.85
N LEU A 66 15.83 5.84 -5.91
CA LEU A 66 17.28 5.88 -6.09
C LEU A 66 17.76 4.63 -6.84
N PRO A 67 18.56 4.78 -7.92
CA PRO A 67 19.17 3.65 -8.62
C PRO A 67 20.01 2.71 -7.73
N GLU A 68 20.54 3.23 -6.63
CA GLU A 68 21.37 2.52 -5.66
C GLU A 68 20.61 2.02 -4.42
N PHE A 69 19.28 2.19 -4.36
CA PHE A 69 18.52 1.76 -3.19
C PHE A 69 18.67 0.25 -2.96
N GLN A 70 19.10 -0.11 -1.76
CA GLN A 70 19.32 -1.49 -1.33
C GLN A 70 18.39 -1.80 -0.15
N PRO A 71 17.44 -2.74 -0.30
CA PRO A 71 16.63 -3.22 0.82
C PRO A 71 17.51 -3.85 1.93
N ASP A 72 17.14 -3.70 3.21
CA ASP A 72 17.92 -4.17 4.38
C ASP A 72 18.40 -5.64 4.33
N ARG A 73 17.72 -6.50 3.57
CA ARG A 73 18.07 -7.93 3.45
C ARG A 73 19.00 -8.25 2.29
N PHE A 74 19.23 -7.30 1.40
CA PHE A 74 20.14 -7.49 0.30
C PHE A 74 21.57 -7.40 0.84
N THR A 75 22.49 -8.13 0.21
CA THR A 75 23.89 -8.21 0.64
C THR A 75 24.80 -8.02 -0.55
N GLY A 76 25.99 -7.48 -0.31
CA GLY A 76 26.93 -7.17 -1.37
C GLY A 76 26.45 -5.99 -2.23
N ASP A 77 26.55 -6.16 -3.54
CA ASP A 77 26.27 -5.18 -4.60
C ASP A 77 24.84 -5.24 -5.14
N LEU A 78 23.98 -6.12 -4.59
CA LEU A 78 22.59 -6.23 -5.03
C LEU A 78 21.78 -4.99 -4.63
N VAL A 79 21.18 -4.33 -5.61
CA VAL A 79 20.25 -3.22 -5.42
C VAL A 79 18.84 -3.61 -5.88
N GLY A 80 17.85 -2.87 -5.42
CA GLY A 80 16.46 -3.09 -5.79
C GLY A 80 15.69 -1.76 -5.78
N PRO A 81 15.91 -0.88 -6.76
CA PRO A 81 15.43 0.51 -6.74
C PRO A 81 13.93 0.64 -6.47
N GLU A 82 13.11 -0.15 -7.17
CA GLU A 82 11.66 -0.09 -7.06
C GLU A 82 11.12 -0.51 -5.68
N PHE A 83 11.91 -1.20 -4.86
CA PHE A 83 11.53 -1.53 -3.48
C PHE A 83 11.45 -0.29 -2.57
N GLU A 84 12.08 0.83 -2.94
CA GLU A 84 11.98 2.08 -2.18
C GLU A 84 10.54 2.60 -2.12
N ILE A 85 9.82 2.50 -3.25
CA ILE A 85 8.43 2.94 -3.36
C ILE A 85 7.42 1.80 -3.16
N PHE A 86 7.84 0.54 -3.26
CA PHE A 86 6.99 -0.64 -3.04
C PHE A 86 6.86 -1.01 -1.56
N THR A 87 6.37 -0.05 -0.77
CA THR A 87 6.09 -0.23 0.65
C THR A 87 4.85 -1.11 0.90
N THR A 88 4.65 -1.59 2.13
CA THR A 88 3.47 -2.39 2.47
C THR A 88 2.14 -1.69 2.15
N PRO A 89 1.92 -0.41 2.50
CA PRO A 89 0.70 0.31 2.10
C PRO A 89 0.55 0.39 0.58
N ALA A 90 1.62 0.69 -0.15
CA ALA A 90 1.59 0.79 -1.61
C ALA A 90 1.27 -0.56 -2.28
N ALA A 91 1.80 -1.66 -1.74
CA ALA A 91 1.48 -3.01 -2.21
C ALA A 91 0.00 -3.37 -1.99
N ILE A 92 -0.54 -3.05 -0.81
CA ILE A 92 -1.97 -3.26 -0.52
C ILE A 92 -2.85 -2.40 -1.45
N GLY A 93 -2.49 -1.13 -1.64
CA GLY A 93 -3.18 -0.22 -2.56
C GLY A 93 -3.19 -0.74 -3.99
N LEU A 94 -2.03 -1.23 -4.47
CA LEU A 94 -1.92 -1.86 -5.78
C LEU A 94 -2.80 -3.10 -5.89
N PHE A 95 -2.79 -4.00 -4.90
CA PHE A 95 -3.60 -5.22 -4.94
C PHE A 95 -5.09 -4.89 -4.96
N ASN A 96 -5.56 -4.03 -4.06
CA ASN A 96 -6.96 -3.61 -4.02
C ASN A 96 -7.39 -2.98 -5.34
N GLY A 97 -6.57 -2.09 -5.91
CA GLY A 97 -6.89 -1.47 -7.18
C GLY A 97 -6.89 -2.45 -8.37
N LEU A 98 -5.98 -3.42 -8.40
CA LEU A 98 -5.98 -4.48 -9.42
C LEU A 98 -7.21 -5.39 -9.30
N MET A 99 -7.59 -5.78 -8.07
CA MET A 99 -8.81 -6.56 -7.83
C MET A 99 -10.05 -5.77 -8.26
N SER A 100 -10.13 -4.49 -7.91
CA SER A 100 -11.23 -3.61 -8.31
C SER A 100 -11.32 -3.48 -9.83
N LEU A 101 -10.18 -3.27 -10.51
CA LEU A 101 -10.09 -3.21 -11.97
C LEU A 101 -10.59 -4.49 -12.65
N ILE A 102 -10.21 -5.65 -12.14
CA ILE A 102 -10.61 -6.96 -12.70
C ILE A 102 -12.11 -7.21 -12.50
N ARG A 103 -12.63 -6.93 -11.29
CA ARG A 103 -14.01 -7.24 -10.92
C ARG A 103 -15.02 -6.26 -11.51
N LYS A 104 -14.68 -4.98 -11.51
CA LYS A 104 -15.63 -3.88 -11.71
C LYS A 104 -15.21 -2.87 -12.77
N GLY A 105 -13.97 -2.91 -13.25
CA GLY A 105 -13.44 -1.91 -14.17
C GLY A 105 -12.81 -0.70 -13.46
N LEU A 106 -12.68 0.41 -14.17
CA LEU A 106 -11.86 1.56 -13.77
C LEU A 106 -12.66 2.59 -12.96
N GLY A 107 -13.13 2.22 -11.77
CA GLY A 107 -13.77 3.13 -10.81
C GLY A 107 -12.92 3.45 -9.57
N ASP A 108 -13.47 4.23 -8.65
CA ASP A 108 -12.90 4.58 -7.34
C ASP A 108 -13.26 3.59 -6.21
N CYS A 109 -14.23 2.71 -6.45
CA CYS A 109 -14.71 1.76 -5.44
C CYS A 109 -13.70 0.67 -5.10
N ASP A 110 -13.82 0.13 -3.87
CA ASP A 110 -12.96 -0.95 -3.33
C ASP A 110 -11.45 -0.68 -3.47
N GLY A 111 -11.05 0.59 -3.43
CA GLY A 111 -9.65 0.99 -3.62
C GLY A 111 -9.21 1.04 -5.09
N GLY A 112 -10.16 1.18 -6.02
CA GLY A 112 -9.91 1.26 -7.46
C GLY A 112 -9.03 2.44 -7.89
N PHE A 113 -8.55 2.34 -9.14
CA PHE A 113 -7.62 3.29 -9.75
C PHE A 113 -8.29 4.44 -10.51
N GLY A 114 -9.61 4.35 -10.72
CA GLY A 114 -10.36 5.34 -11.48
C GLY A 114 -10.82 6.54 -10.66
N ILE A 115 -11.46 7.47 -11.34
CA ILE A 115 -12.25 8.54 -10.72
C ILE A 115 -13.61 8.01 -10.24
N HIS A 116 -14.41 8.88 -9.64
CA HIS A 116 -15.75 8.52 -9.20
C HIS A 116 -16.60 8.03 -10.38
N ALA A 117 -17.05 6.77 -10.29
CA ALA A 117 -17.88 6.12 -11.29
C ALA A 117 -19.24 5.74 -10.69
N PRO A 118 -20.37 6.26 -11.20
CA PRO A 118 -21.70 5.86 -10.74
C PRO A 118 -21.88 4.35 -10.85
N GLY A 119 -22.29 3.71 -9.75
CA GLY A 119 -22.45 2.25 -9.72
C GLY A 119 -21.14 1.46 -9.64
N CYS A 120 -20.01 2.12 -9.37
CA CYS A 120 -18.70 1.49 -9.19
C CYS A 120 -18.15 0.77 -10.42
N ALA A 121 -18.70 1.01 -11.61
CA ALA A 121 -18.29 0.34 -12.83
C ALA A 121 -18.00 1.37 -13.92
N GLN A 122 -16.82 1.25 -14.52
CA GLN A 122 -16.43 2.07 -15.67
C GLN A 122 -15.56 1.23 -16.60
N GLY A 123 -16.16 0.77 -17.69
CA GLY A 123 -15.51 -0.13 -18.63
C GLY A 123 -15.21 -1.50 -18.02
N ARG A 124 -14.55 -2.34 -18.81
CA ARG A 124 -14.23 -3.71 -18.44
C ARG A 124 -13.03 -4.25 -19.20
N LEU A 125 -12.42 -5.28 -18.61
CA LEU A 125 -11.42 -6.11 -19.28
C LEU A 125 -12.15 -7.10 -20.19
N THR A 126 -11.65 -7.30 -21.41
CA THR A 126 -12.35 -8.08 -22.44
C THR A 126 -11.60 -9.33 -22.92
N ALA A 127 -10.31 -9.46 -22.61
CA ALA A 127 -9.49 -10.61 -23.02
C ALA A 127 -9.41 -11.72 -21.95
N GLY A 128 -8.92 -12.90 -22.37
CA GLY A 128 -8.66 -14.04 -21.47
C GLY A 128 -9.76 -15.09 -21.38
N GLY A 129 -10.63 -15.21 -22.39
CA GLY A 129 -11.66 -16.25 -22.47
C GLY A 129 -11.61 -16.97 -23.82
N SER A 130 -10.73 -17.96 -23.96
CA SER A 130 -10.56 -18.72 -25.19
C SER A 130 -10.90 -20.20 -24.99
N GLY A 131 -12.06 -20.63 -25.51
CA GLY A 131 -12.41 -22.03 -25.66
C GLY A 131 -12.40 -22.86 -24.37
N SER A 132 -11.29 -23.59 -24.12
CA SER A 132 -11.13 -24.48 -22.96
C SER A 132 -10.45 -23.79 -21.77
N ALA A 133 -10.55 -24.41 -20.60
CA ALA A 133 -9.86 -23.94 -19.39
C ALA A 133 -8.34 -23.88 -19.59
N GLU A 134 -7.74 -24.88 -20.21
CA GLU A 134 -6.31 -24.95 -20.48
C GLU A 134 -5.86 -23.86 -21.44
N ALA A 135 -6.62 -23.63 -22.52
CA ALA A 135 -6.33 -22.58 -23.49
C ALA A 135 -6.41 -21.19 -22.84
N THR A 136 -7.47 -20.96 -22.06
CA THR A 136 -7.65 -19.72 -21.29
C THR A 136 -6.50 -19.47 -20.31
N LEU A 137 -6.11 -20.47 -19.51
CA LEU A 137 -5.03 -20.30 -18.53
C LEU A 137 -3.67 -20.08 -19.21
N LYS A 138 -3.42 -20.74 -20.33
CA LYS A 138 -2.20 -20.55 -21.12
C LYS A 138 -2.14 -19.15 -21.75
N GLU A 139 -3.27 -18.64 -22.23
CA GLU A 139 -3.38 -17.28 -22.75
C GLU A 139 -3.11 -16.25 -21.64
N LEU A 140 -3.75 -16.41 -20.47
CA LEU A 140 -3.55 -15.51 -19.34
C LEU A 140 -2.09 -15.54 -18.83
N ASP A 141 -1.47 -16.70 -18.77
CA ASP A 141 -0.04 -16.84 -18.43
C ASP A 141 0.85 -16.06 -19.41
N LEU A 142 0.62 -16.22 -20.71
CA LEU A 142 1.35 -15.49 -21.74
C LEU A 142 1.16 -13.98 -21.61
N LEU A 143 -0.09 -13.52 -21.45
CA LEU A 143 -0.42 -12.10 -21.44
C LEU A 143 0.04 -11.36 -20.18
N LEU A 144 -0.04 -12.00 -19.01
CA LEU A 144 0.19 -11.34 -17.72
C LEU A 144 1.57 -11.62 -17.13
N THR A 145 2.16 -12.79 -17.40
CA THR A 145 3.47 -13.16 -16.83
C THR A 145 4.56 -13.35 -17.89
N GLY A 146 4.19 -13.41 -19.18
CA GLY A 146 5.09 -13.72 -20.28
C GLY A 146 5.38 -15.22 -20.41
N GLY A 147 4.47 -16.10 -19.96
CA GLY A 147 4.66 -17.55 -20.00
C GLY A 147 5.53 -18.09 -18.85
N ARG A 148 5.63 -17.34 -17.75
CA ARG A 148 6.48 -17.67 -16.60
C ARG A 148 5.70 -18.20 -15.41
N LEU A 149 4.39 -18.42 -15.52
CA LEU A 149 3.54 -18.91 -14.43
C LEU A 149 3.88 -20.38 -14.11
N ASN A 150 4.90 -20.60 -13.30
CA ASN A 150 5.40 -21.92 -12.95
C ASN A 150 4.96 -22.32 -11.53
N GLY A 151 5.46 -21.64 -10.50
CA GLY A 151 5.26 -21.96 -9.10
C GLY A 151 3.81 -21.75 -8.64
N SER A 152 3.12 -20.80 -9.28
CA SER A 152 1.74 -20.43 -8.94
C SER A 152 0.68 -21.08 -9.87
N SER A 153 1.08 -21.88 -10.86
CA SER A 153 0.14 -22.46 -11.85
C SER A 153 -0.98 -23.29 -11.21
N SER A 154 -0.69 -24.08 -10.16
CA SER A 154 -1.71 -24.90 -9.49
C SER A 154 -2.74 -24.06 -8.74
N VAL A 155 -2.31 -22.96 -8.13
CA VAL A 155 -3.19 -22.00 -7.43
C VAL A 155 -4.12 -21.31 -8.43
N VAL A 156 -3.60 -20.89 -9.58
CA VAL A 156 -4.40 -20.26 -10.64
C VAL A 156 -5.41 -21.25 -11.23
N GLN A 157 -4.99 -22.50 -11.49
CA GLN A 157 -5.90 -23.55 -11.95
C GLN A 157 -7.00 -23.88 -10.94
N HIS A 158 -6.68 -23.82 -9.64
CA HIS A 158 -7.67 -24.03 -8.58
C HIS A 158 -8.66 -22.87 -8.51
N ALA A 159 -8.16 -21.62 -8.54
CA ALA A 159 -8.99 -20.42 -8.54
C ALA A 159 -9.98 -20.40 -9.73
N TYR A 160 -9.51 -20.79 -10.92
CA TYR A 160 -10.36 -20.90 -12.11
C TYR A 160 -11.46 -21.96 -11.96
N ARG A 161 -11.13 -23.13 -11.40
CA ARG A 161 -12.07 -24.27 -11.30
C ARG A 161 -13.17 -24.04 -10.27
N GLU A 162 -12.82 -23.48 -9.11
CA GLU A 162 -13.75 -23.27 -8.00
C GLU A 162 -14.63 -22.02 -8.17
N ALA A 163 -14.29 -21.15 -9.13
CA ALA A 163 -15.07 -19.95 -9.39
C ALA A 163 -16.40 -20.26 -10.12
N PRO A 164 -17.45 -19.47 -9.88
CA PRO A 164 -18.71 -19.54 -10.64
C PRO A 164 -18.49 -19.38 -12.14
N GLU A 165 -19.31 -20.00 -12.99
CA GLU A 165 -19.14 -20.01 -14.46
C GLU A 165 -18.92 -18.63 -15.09
N GLY A 166 -19.55 -17.57 -14.57
CA GLY A 166 -19.38 -16.20 -15.05
C GLY A 166 -18.13 -15.47 -14.55
N ALA A 167 -17.39 -16.03 -13.59
CA ALA A 167 -16.29 -15.37 -12.88
C ALA A 167 -14.95 -16.14 -12.97
N LYS A 168 -14.89 -17.26 -13.70
CA LYS A 168 -13.68 -18.10 -13.77
C LYS A 168 -12.46 -17.36 -14.30
N VAL A 169 -12.64 -16.59 -15.38
CA VAL A 169 -11.55 -15.78 -15.97
C VAL A 169 -11.07 -14.72 -14.98
N GLN A 170 -11.99 -14.02 -14.32
CA GLN A 170 -11.66 -13.02 -13.29
C GLN A 170 -10.90 -13.65 -12.13
N ALA A 171 -11.34 -14.81 -11.63
CA ALA A 171 -10.65 -15.52 -10.56
C ALA A 171 -9.22 -15.94 -10.94
N ALA A 172 -9.00 -16.39 -12.18
CA ALA A 172 -7.66 -16.68 -12.68
C ALA A 172 -6.80 -15.41 -12.83
N GLN A 173 -7.36 -14.33 -13.37
CA GLN A 173 -6.69 -13.02 -13.45
C GLN A 173 -6.26 -12.54 -12.07
N GLU A 174 -7.15 -12.60 -11.08
CA GLU A 174 -6.87 -12.21 -9.69
C GLU A 174 -5.74 -13.04 -9.08
N ALA A 175 -5.78 -14.37 -9.26
CA ALA A 175 -4.73 -15.25 -8.77
C ALA A 175 -3.38 -14.96 -9.44
N ILE A 176 -3.36 -14.65 -10.75
CA ILE A 176 -2.15 -14.29 -11.47
C ILE A 176 -1.60 -12.94 -11.00
N VAL A 177 -2.41 -11.90 -10.87
CA VAL A 177 -1.90 -10.57 -10.48
C VAL A 177 -1.42 -10.51 -9.02
N LEU A 178 -1.72 -11.52 -8.20
CA LEU A 178 -1.17 -11.71 -6.85
C LEU A 178 0.08 -12.60 -6.81
N SER A 179 0.45 -13.20 -7.94
CA SER A 179 1.59 -14.11 -8.04
C SER A 179 2.92 -13.34 -8.08
N PRO A 180 4.02 -13.92 -7.52
CA PRO A 180 5.36 -13.38 -7.69
C PRO A 180 5.75 -13.18 -9.16
N GLU A 181 5.38 -14.13 -10.02
CA GLU A 181 5.61 -14.14 -11.46
C GLU A 181 5.07 -12.87 -12.14
N PHE A 182 3.91 -12.37 -11.71
CA PHE A 182 3.36 -11.12 -12.23
C PHE A 182 4.14 -9.89 -11.75
N HIS A 183 4.69 -9.91 -10.53
CA HIS A 183 5.33 -8.73 -9.94
C HIS A 183 6.80 -8.57 -10.26
N THR A 184 7.49 -9.63 -10.65
CA THR A 184 8.92 -9.63 -10.94
C THR A 184 9.21 -9.86 -12.43
N LEU A 185 10.35 -9.35 -12.87
CA LEU A 185 11.03 -9.74 -14.11
C LEU A 185 12.12 -10.74 -13.76
N GLY A 186 12.41 -11.69 -14.65
CA GLY A 186 13.38 -12.77 -14.41
C GLY A 186 12.74 -14.07 -13.92
N SER A 187 13.54 -15.02 -13.45
CA SER A 187 13.06 -16.32 -12.97
C SER A 187 12.45 -16.19 -11.57
N SER A 188 11.14 -16.39 -11.44
CA SER A 188 10.53 -16.64 -10.13
C SER A 188 10.69 -18.12 -9.80
N ALA A 189 11.53 -18.44 -8.82
CA ALA A 189 11.63 -19.79 -8.27
C ALA A 189 10.95 -19.82 -6.89
N PRO A 190 10.16 -20.84 -6.56
CA PRO A 190 9.70 -21.03 -5.19
C PRO A 190 10.94 -21.13 -4.29
N ALA A 191 11.07 -20.23 -3.31
CA ALA A 191 12.19 -20.18 -2.37
C ALA A 191 12.19 -21.36 -1.36
N GLY A 192 11.55 -22.47 -1.71
CA GLY A 192 11.25 -23.59 -0.82
C GLY A 192 10.20 -23.22 0.24
N ARG A 193 9.94 -24.18 1.13
CA ARG A 193 9.13 -23.92 2.32
C ARG A 193 9.94 -23.00 3.21
N ARG A 194 9.45 -21.76 3.44
CA ARG A 194 10.04 -20.85 4.44
C ARG A 194 10.26 -21.65 5.71
N GLU A 195 11.52 -21.78 6.13
CA GLU A 195 11.82 -22.48 7.38
C GLU A 195 10.97 -21.86 8.49
N ALA A 196 10.34 -22.73 9.29
CA ALA A 196 9.62 -22.27 10.45
C ALA A 196 10.60 -21.40 11.23
N LYS A 197 10.25 -20.11 11.39
CA LYS A 197 11.08 -19.15 12.11
C LYS A 197 11.38 -19.82 13.44
N LYS A 198 12.63 -20.27 13.67
CA LYS A 198 13.00 -20.89 14.96
C LYS A 198 12.47 -19.92 16.00
N ARG A 199 11.55 -20.39 16.84
CA ARG A 199 11.01 -19.58 17.93
C ARG A 199 12.26 -19.14 18.67
N ARG A 200 12.64 -17.87 18.51
CA ARG A 200 13.71 -17.30 19.32
C ARG A 200 13.28 -17.65 20.72
N GLU A 201 14.10 -18.43 21.43
CA GLU A 201 13.92 -18.58 22.87
C GLU A 201 13.75 -17.16 23.38
N ALA A 202 12.63 -16.93 24.07
CA ALA A 202 12.39 -15.62 24.64
C ALA A 202 13.65 -15.31 25.45
N PRO A 203 14.42 -14.26 25.10
CA PRO A 203 15.60 -13.95 25.88
C PRO A 203 15.14 -13.80 27.32
N ASN A 204 15.89 -14.35 28.27
CA ASN A 204 15.56 -14.24 29.68
C ASN A 204 15.15 -12.80 29.97
N PRO A 205 13.98 -12.57 30.61
CA PRO A 205 13.46 -11.23 30.81
C PRO A 205 14.51 -10.40 31.54
N ARG A 206 15.10 -9.48 30.78
CA ARG A 206 16.08 -8.51 31.27
C ARG A 206 15.42 -7.15 31.26
N SER A 207 15.76 -6.29 32.22
CA SER A 207 15.33 -4.89 32.15
C SER A 207 15.80 -4.28 30.83
N TYR A 208 14.87 -3.75 30.05
CA TYR A 208 15.15 -3.06 28.80
C TYR A 208 14.31 -1.78 28.74
N LYS A 209 14.80 -0.79 27.98
CA LYS A 209 14.03 0.39 27.62
C LYS A 209 13.47 0.14 26.22
N ALA A 210 12.17 0.31 26.05
CA ALA A 210 11.50 0.21 24.77
C ALA A 210 10.96 1.58 24.37
N VAL A 211 11.09 1.94 23.10
CA VAL A 211 10.34 3.06 22.52
C VAL A 211 9.12 2.46 21.84
N VAL A 212 7.92 2.84 22.28
CA VAL A 212 6.66 2.42 21.68
C VAL A 212 6.10 3.61 20.92
N MET A 213 6.07 3.54 19.59
CA MET A 213 5.43 4.54 18.74
C MET A 213 3.99 4.12 18.47
N LEU A 214 3.02 4.91 18.95
CA LEU A 214 1.62 4.75 18.57
C LEU A 214 1.31 5.76 17.46
N TYR A 215 1.16 5.27 16.22
CA TYR A 215 0.76 6.09 15.09
C TYR A 215 -0.77 6.05 14.94
N LEU A 216 -1.43 7.19 15.16
CA LEU A 216 -2.89 7.33 15.10
C LEU A 216 -3.33 8.20 13.91
N GLY A 217 -2.83 7.87 12.71
CA GLY A 217 -3.15 8.61 11.48
C GLY A 217 -4.66 8.66 11.21
N GLY A 218 -5.23 9.86 11.19
CA GLY A 218 -6.65 10.12 10.92
C GLY A 218 -7.63 9.76 12.04
N GLY A 219 -7.19 9.05 13.09
CA GLY A 219 -8.03 8.64 14.22
C GLY A 219 -7.80 9.44 15.51
N ALA A 220 -6.70 10.16 15.63
CA ALA A 220 -6.43 11.04 16.77
C ALA A 220 -6.91 12.46 16.50
N ASP A 221 -7.85 12.92 17.32
CA ASP A 221 -8.20 14.34 17.41
C ASP A 221 -7.23 15.04 18.37
N THR A 222 -6.03 15.36 17.87
CA THR A 222 -4.94 15.93 18.68
C THR A 222 -5.31 17.25 19.34
N PHE A 223 -6.17 18.04 18.69
CA PHE A 223 -6.74 19.28 19.24
C PHE A 223 -7.65 19.05 20.46
N ASN A 224 -8.17 17.84 20.65
CA ASN A 224 -8.91 17.45 21.85
C ASN A 224 -8.09 16.57 22.81
N MET A 225 -6.84 16.24 22.49
CA MET A 225 -5.91 15.57 23.41
C MET A 225 -5.17 16.58 24.30
N ILE A 226 -4.73 17.70 23.71
CA ILE A 226 -4.05 18.81 24.39
C ILE A 226 -4.63 20.14 23.91
N VAL A 227 -5.10 20.96 24.84
CA VAL A 227 -5.85 22.19 24.57
C VAL A 227 -5.16 23.37 25.26
N PRO A 228 -4.92 24.52 24.59
CA PRO A 228 -4.40 25.70 25.28
C PRO A 228 -5.33 26.15 26.40
N GLN A 229 -4.79 26.64 27.51
CA GLN A 229 -5.57 27.10 28.65
C GLN A 229 -5.03 28.42 29.18
N LYS A 230 -5.91 29.24 29.75
CA LYS A 230 -5.54 30.51 30.42
C LYS A 230 -4.68 31.44 29.55
N CYS A 231 -4.98 31.48 28.25
CA CYS A 231 -4.30 32.32 27.26
C CYS A 231 -5.22 32.58 26.05
N PRO A 232 -4.95 33.61 25.22
CA PRO A 232 -5.80 33.95 24.06
C PRO A 232 -5.99 32.81 23.04
N LEU A 233 -5.05 31.87 22.94
CA LEU A 233 -5.18 30.72 22.03
C LEU A 233 -6.35 29.79 22.40
N TYR A 234 -6.85 29.84 23.63
CA TYR A 234 -8.06 29.10 23.99
C TYR A 234 -9.30 29.66 23.29
N ASP A 235 -9.39 30.98 23.13
CA ASP A 235 -10.51 31.61 22.44
C ASP A 235 -10.51 31.26 20.95
N GLU A 236 -9.33 31.26 20.32
CA GLU A 236 -9.14 30.79 18.94
C GLU A 236 -9.51 29.31 18.78
N TYR A 237 -9.10 28.47 19.74
CA TYR A 237 -9.48 27.05 19.78
C TYR A 237 -11.01 26.89 19.85
N VAL A 238 -11.69 27.61 20.73
CA VAL A 238 -13.16 27.55 20.84
C VAL A 238 -13.83 28.02 19.55
N LEU A 239 -13.34 29.09 18.92
CA LEU A 239 -13.88 29.59 17.65
C LEU A 239 -13.71 28.57 16.50
N ALA A 240 -12.55 27.91 16.42
CA ALA A 240 -12.27 26.90 15.39
C ALA A 240 -13.08 25.62 15.61
N ARG A 241 -13.22 25.19 16.87
CA ARG A 241 -13.80 23.88 17.25
C ARG A 241 -15.29 23.94 17.53
N LYS A 242 -15.86 25.11 17.79
CA LYS A 242 -17.31 25.34 17.96
C LYS A 242 -17.90 24.37 19.00
N ASN A 243 -18.88 23.56 18.59
CA ASN A 243 -19.62 22.65 19.45
C ASN A 243 -18.83 21.41 19.92
N VAL A 244 -17.62 21.18 19.39
CA VAL A 244 -16.73 20.08 19.83
C VAL A 244 -15.52 20.58 20.62
N ALA A 245 -15.51 21.87 21.00
CA ALA A 245 -14.50 22.44 21.89
C ALA A 245 -14.67 21.90 23.32
N LEU A 246 -13.56 21.55 23.97
CA LEU A 246 -13.54 21.09 25.34
C LEU A 246 -13.51 22.27 26.32
N LEU A 247 -14.39 22.21 27.31
CA LEU A 247 -14.43 23.18 28.40
C LEU A 247 -13.29 22.92 29.41
N PRO A 248 -12.84 23.93 30.18
CA PRO A 248 -11.74 23.76 31.12
C PRO A 248 -11.99 22.66 32.17
N GLN A 249 -13.25 22.38 32.52
CA GLN A 249 -13.60 21.31 33.48
C GLN A 249 -13.43 19.90 32.90
N GLN A 250 -13.35 19.77 31.57
CA GLN A 250 -13.13 18.50 30.87
C GLN A 250 -11.64 18.20 30.65
N LEU A 251 -10.76 19.04 31.20
CA LEU A 251 -9.34 19.05 30.97
C LEU A 251 -8.56 18.98 32.29
N ILE A 252 -7.40 18.35 32.26
CA ILE A 252 -6.45 18.25 33.37
C ILE A 252 -5.29 19.19 33.05
N GLU A 253 -5.12 20.24 33.87
CA GLU A 253 -4.14 21.28 33.61
C GLU A 253 -2.69 20.77 33.74
N ILE A 254 -1.87 21.06 32.73
CA ILE A 254 -0.40 20.95 32.73
C ILE A 254 0.23 22.33 32.57
N SER A 255 1.49 22.43 33.02
CA SER A 255 2.31 23.64 32.84
C SER A 255 3.48 23.34 31.92
N THR A 256 3.85 24.32 31.12
CA THR A 256 4.99 24.25 30.20
C THR A 256 5.73 25.59 30.15
N ASP A 257 7.00 25.53 29.79
CA ASP A 257 7.89 26.68 29.65
C ASP A 257 8.30 26.83 28.17
N GLY A 258 8.61 28.05 27.73
CA GLY A 258 9.10 28.31 26.37
C GLY A 258 8.04 28.27 25.26
N GLN A 259 6.75 28.23 25.61
CA GLN A 259 5.62 28.27 24.68
C GLN A 259 4.82 29.57 24.82
N ALA A 260 4.04 29.94 23.79
CA ALA A 260 3.17 31.12 23.83
C ALA A 260 2.10 31.04 24.94
N CYS A 261 1.62 29.83 25.25
CA CYS A 261 0.78 29.56 26.41
C CYS A 261 1.55 28.79 27.47
N LYS A 262 1.49 29.24 28.72
CA LYS A 262 2.13 28.55 29.86
C LYS A 262 1.31 27.39 30.40
N LYS A 263 0.03 27.35 30.06
CA LYS A 263 -0.93 26.37 30.57
C LYS A 263 -1.62 25.68 29.40
N PHE A 264 -1.72 24.37 29.51
CA PHE A 264 -2.48 23.53 28.59
C PHE A 264 -3.34 22.58 29.43
N GLY A 265 -4.39 22.05 28.82
CA GLY A 265 -5.26 21.03 29.38
C GLY A 265 -5.12 19.73 28.60
N VAL A 266 -4.81 18.64 29.29
CA VAL A 266 -4.86 17.29 28.73
C VAL A 266 -6.28 16.75 28.91
N HIS A 267 -6.82 16.03 27.93
CA HIS A 267 -8.16 15.44 28.03
C HIS A 267 -8.37 14.65 29.35
N ALA A 268 -9.50 14.82 30.04
CA ALA A 268 -9.76 14.18 31.36
C ALA A 268 -9.58 12.66 31.39
N LYS A 269 -9.91 11.97 30.29
CA LYS A 269 -9.71 10.51 30.16
C LYS A 269 -8.25 10.08 29.97
N LEU A 270 -7.32 11.02 29.78
CA LEU A 270 -5.89 10.77 29.58
C LEU A 270 -5.08 11.09 30.86
N SER A 271 -5.65 10.83 32.04
CA SER A 271 -4.99 11.02 33.34
C SER A 271 -3.64 10.29 33.43
N PHE A 272 -3.52 9.11 32.82
CA PHE A 272 -2.25 8.39 32.73
C PHE A 272 -1.16 9.18 31.99
N VAL A 273 -1.52 9.90 30.92
CA VAL A 273 -0.57 10.72 30.16
C VAL A 273 -0.13 11.93 30.98
N LYS A 274 -1.06 12.54 31.73
CA LYS A 274 -0.75 13.60 32.70
C LYS A 274 0.27 13.12 33.75
N ASP A 275 0.01 11.96 34.34
CA ASP A 275 0.88 11.35 35.34
C ASP A 275 2.30 11.11 34.80
N LEU A 276 2.41 10.65 33.55
CA LEU A 276 3.71 10.49 32.90
C LEU A 276 4.39 11.82 32.62
N TYR A 277 3.65 12.84 32.20
CA TYR A 277 4.16 14.18 31.96
C TYR A 277 4.75 14.78 33.25
N ASP A 278 4.01 14.71 34.38
CA ASP A 278 4.47 15.22 35.67
C ASP A 278 5.74 14.51 36.17
N ARG A 279 5.86 13.21 35.90
CA ARG A 279 7.05 12.41 36.21
C ARG A 279 8.20 12.62 35.23
N LYS A 280 8.06 13.53 34.25
CA LYS A 280 9.01 13.78 33.16
C LYS A 280 9.32 12.52 32.32
N LYS A 281 8.32 11.66 32.16
CA LYS A 281 8.36 10.41 31.36
C LYS A 281 7.54 10.47 30.08
N ALA A 282 6.81 11.56 29.86
CA ALA A 282 6.14 11.88 28.61
C ALA A 282 6.38 13.36 28.26
N ALA A 283 6.45 13.67 26.97
CA ALA A 283 6.47 15.02 26.45
C ALA A 283 5.50 15.10 25.27
N PHE A 284 4.85 16.26 25.12
CA PHE A 284 4.13 16.61 23.91
C PHE A 284 5.11 17.38 23.01
N VAL A 285 5.28 16.93 21.76
CA VAL A 285 6.23 17.46 20.78
C VAL A 285 5.46 17.91 19.55
#